data_AF-A0A1Q4FLF3-F1
#
_entry.id   AF-A0A1Q4FLF3-F1
#
_cell.length_a   1.000
_cell.length_b   1.000
_cell.length_c   1.000
_cell.angle_alpha   90.00
_cell.angle_beta   90.00
_cell.angle_gamma   90.00
#
_symmetry.space_group_name_H-M   'P 1'
#
loop_
_entity.id
_entity.type
_entity.pdbx_description
1 polymer ?
#
loop_
_entity_poly.entity_id
_entity_poly.type
_entity_poly.pdbx_seq_one_letter_code
_entity_poly.pdbx_strand_id
1 'polypeptide(L)'
;MRRRWGLAMPALALGFLLSSAAFAAGMTIPAGARLPLNGGTLDAAGGSLRIDGTLELGSGVLRGLDTLRIAAGGSADFGSGTATVTGDWENRGTFAAGSSRVELRDGAAVQSAILGASQFATLSLVSAGGKRYHFESGLTQRVSALLQVLGNGLPIQLDVTTAGSAAFLDLAPAGTQVIANVGVSDVHAAGQHLAPTLTNQGGRGNAAGWFGGVVPAVQPVPVPALSWSALLALVSAFLFVATRRTARPLAARGK
;
A
#
# COMPACT_ATOMS: atom_id res chain seq x y z
N MET A 1 48.62 -74.65 -9.97
CA MET A 1 47.17 -74.58 -10.23
C MET A 1 46.50 -73.67 -9.20
N ARG A 2 46.00 -72.51 -9.63
CA ARG A 2 44.70 -71.88 -9.27
C ARG A 2 44.76 -70.39 -9.61
N ARG A 3 44.11 -70.07 -10.73
CA ARG A 3 43.72 -68.72 -11.16
C ARG A 3 42.78 -68.09 -10.13
N ARG A 4 42.78 -66.75 -10.03
CA ARG A 4 41.62 -65.83 -9.91
C ARG A 4 42.11 -64.48 -9.38
N TRP A 5 41.62 -63.31 -9.74
CA TRP A 5 40.85 -62.77 -10.86
C TRP A 5 41.02 -61.26 -10.66
N GLY A 6 41.41 -60.53 -11.71
CA GLY A 6 41.55 -59.07 -11.66
C GLY A 6 40.18 -58.41 -11.47
N LEU A 7 40.04 -57.65 -10.40
CA LEU A 7 38.92 -56.72 -10.22
C LEU A 7 39.31 -55.40 -10.89
N ALA A 8 38.76 -55.17 -12.08
CA ALA A 8 38.73 -53.87 -12.71
C ALA A 8 37.82 -52.95 -11.88
N MET A 9 38.38 -51.86 -11.34
CA MET A 9 37.61 -50.78 -10.73
C MET A 9 36.83 -50.05 -11.82
N PRO A 10 35.50 -49.89 -11.69
CA PRO A 10 34.77 -48.97 -12.54
C PRO A 10 35.04 -47.54 -12.07
N ALA A 11 35.57 -46.71 -12.97
CA ALA A 11 35.70 -45.28 -12.77
C ALA A 11 34.30 -44.66 -12.60
N LEU A 12 33.96 -44.27 -11.37
CA LEU A 12 32.75 -43.53 -11.07
C LEU A 12 32.95 -42.08 -11.54
N ALA A 13 32.49 -41.77 -12.75
CA ALA A 13 32.44 -40.40 -13.25
C ALA A 13 31.36 -39.62 -12.46
N LEU A 14 31.78 -38.96 -11.39
CA LEU A 14 30.97 -38.03 -10.62
C LEU A 14 30.78 -36.75 -11.44
N GLY A 15 29.79 -36.75 -12.34
CA GLY A 15 29.35 -35.57 -13.06
C GLY A 15 28.84 -34.53 -12.08
N PHE A 16 29.66 -33.53 -11.78
CA PHE A 16 29.25 -32.32 -11.08
C PHE A 16 28.16 -31.64 -11.92
N LEU A 17 26.90 -31.89 -11.56
CA LEU A 17 25.77 -31.03 -11.92
C LEU A 17 25.99 -29.70 -11.18
N LEU A 18 26.86 -28.85 -11.72
CA LEU A 18 26.89 -27.43 -11.41
C LEU A 18 25.57 -26.86 -11.92
N SER A 19 24.51 -26.95 -11.11
CA SER A 19 23.32 -26.13 -11.31
C SER A 19 23.80 -24.69 -11.21
N SER A 20 23.89 -23.99 -12.35
CA SER A 20 24.14 -22.56 -12.37
C SER A 20 23.00 -21.90 -11.61
N ALA A 21 23.24 -21.52 -10.35
CA ALA A 21 22.39 -20.56 -9.69
C ALA A 21 22.51 -19.28 -10.51
N ALA A 22 21.53 -19.05 -11.38
CA ALA A 22 21.40 -17.78 -12.09
C ALA A 22 21.09 -16.73 -11.02
N PHE A 23 22.11 -16.08 -10.50
CA PHE A 23 21.94 -14.90 -9.67
C PHE A 23 21.40 -13.81 -10.61
N ALA A 24 20.16 -13.40 -10.40
CA ALA A 24 19.60 -12.30 -11.14
C ALA A 24 20.36 -11.03 -10.76
N ALA A 25 21.11 -10.47 -11.72
CA ALA A 25 21.88 -9.25 -11.49
C ALA A 25 20.93 -8.05 -11.42
N GLY A 26 21.18 -7.15 -10.48
CA GLY A 26 20.48 -5.87 -10.42
C GLY A 26 21.01 -4.88 -11.48
N MET A 27 20.11 -4.07 -12.03
CA MET A 27 20.43 -2.93 -12.89
C MET A 27 20.37 -1.64 -12.08
N THR A 28 21.34 -0.75 -12.26
CA THR A 28 21.32 0.60 -11.69
C THR A 28 21.43 1.63 -12.80
N ILE A 29 20.54 2.63 -12.79
CA ILE A 29 20.68 3.86 -13.58
C ILE A 29 21.32 4.89 -12.65
N PRO A 30 22.63 5.18 -12.78
CA PRO A 30 23.33 6.04 -11.83
C PRO A 30 22.88 7.50 -11.96
N ALA A 31 23.15 8.29 -10.91
CA ALA A 31 22.87 9.72 -10.92
C ALA A 31 23.50 10.42 -12.14
N GLY A 32 22.73 11.31 -12.77
CA GLY A 32 23.13 12.00 -14.01
C GLY A 32 22.95 11.18 -15.30
N ALA A 33 22.78 9.86 -15.21
CA ALA A 33 22.43 9.03 -16.37
C ALA A 33 20.94 9.14 -16.70
N ARG A 34 20.62 8.88 -17.97
CA ARG A 34 19.25 8.85 -18.49
C ARG A 34 19.05 7.58 -19.31
N LEU A 35 17.97 6.86 -19.04
CA LEU A 35 17.56 5.68 -19.79
C LEU A 35 16.15 5.90 -20.36
N PRO A 36 16.05 6.31 -21.63
CA PRO A 36 14.79 6.27 -22.36
C PRO A 36 14.54 4.87 -22.95
N LEU A 37 13.36 4.31 -22.69
CA LEU A 37 12.93 3.05 -23.31
C LEU A 37 12.17 3.27 -24.61
N ASN A 38 11.49 4.42 -24.78
CA ASN A 38 10.82 4.81 -26.03
C ASN A 38 9.91 3.71 -26.62
N GLY A 39 9.19 2.97 -25.78
CA GLY A 39 8.34 1.85 -26.20
C GLY A 39 9.03 0.47 -26.21
N GLY A 40 10.33 0.42 -25.92
CA GLY A 40 11.10 -0.81 -25.78
C GLY A 40 10.75 -1.62 -24.53
N THR A 41 11.31 -2.83 -24.43
CA THR A 41 11.15 -3.73 -23.29
C THR A 41 12.47 -3.89 -22.54
N LEU A 42 12.44 -3.71 -21.23
CA LEU A 42 13.50 -4.12 -20.30
C LEU A 42 13.01 -5.34 -19.51
N ASP A 43 13.74 -6.44 -19.60
CA ASP A 43 13.51 -7.64 -18.82
C ASP A 43 14.66 -7.85 -17.84
N ALA A 44 14.37 -7.75 -16.54
CA ALA A 44 15.38 -7.91 -15.50
C ALA A 44 15.58 -9.38 -15.09
N ALA A 45 14.81 -10.33 -15.65
CA ALA A 45 14.96 -11.77 -15.41
C ALA A 45 15.05 -12.18 -13.92
N GLY A 46 14.26 -11.52 -13.07
CA GLY A 46 14.22 -11.67 -11.62
C GLY A 46 15.13 -10.70 -10.86
N GLY A 47 15.80 -9.78 -11.55
CA GLY A 47 16.72 -8.80 -10.96
C GLY A 47 16.01 -7.56 -10.42
N SER A 48 16.72 -6.77 -9.64
CA SER A 48 16.23 -5.47 -9.16
C SER A 48 16.61 -4.33 -10.11
N LEU A 49 15.75 -3.32 -10.25
CA LEU A 49 16.06 -2.07 -10.93
C LEU A 49 16.15 -0.93 -9.90
N ARG A 50 17.31 -0.27 -9.86
CA ARG A 50 17.54 0.94 -9.05
C ARG A 50 17.70 2.16 -9.95
N ILE A 51 16.99 3.23 -9.64
CA ILE A 51 16.94 4.46 -10.41
C ILE A 51 17.47 5.60 -9.53
N ASP A 52 18.76 5.91 -9.67
CA ASP A 52 19.40 7.10 -9.06
C ASP A 52 19.47 8.29 -10.05
N GLY A 53 19.43 8.00 -11.35
CA GLY A 53 19.31 8.98 -12.44
C GLY A 53 17.87 9.15 -12.94
N THR A 54 17.70 9.17 -14.26
CA THR A 54 16.38 9.32 -14.90
C THR A 54 16.01 8.08 -15.71
N LEU A 55 14.80 7.54 -15.45
CA LEU A 55 14.15 6.55 -16.30
C LEU A 55 12.97 7.22 -17.04
N GLU A 56 12.93 7.06 -18.36
CA GLU A 56 11.80 7.48 -19.20
C GLU A 56 11.22 6.25 -19.89
N LEU A 57 10.15 5.70 -19.33
CA LEU A 57 9.53 4.48 -19.85
C LEU A 57 8.79 4.74 -21.17
N GLY A 58 8.15 5.90 -21.30
CA GLY A 58 7.27 6.21 -22.44
C GLY A 58 6.10 5.22 -22.51
N SER A 59 5.94 4.54 -23.64
CA SER A 59 5.00 3.42 -23.81
C SER A 59 5.64 2.04 -23.59
N GLY A 60 6.84 1.99 -23.01
CA GLY A 60 7.64 0.79 -22.86
C GLY A 60 7.15 -0.18 -21.78
N VAL A 61 7.87 -1.29 -21.66
CA VAL A 61 7.56 -2.38 -20.71
C VAL A 61 8.76 -2.68 -19.84
N LEU A 62 8.57 -2.63 -18.52
CA LEU A 62 9.48 -3.23 -17.54
C LEU A 62 8.87 -4.54 -17.06
N ARG A 63 9.64 -5.63 -17.06
CA ARG A 63 9.16 -6.92 -16.57
C ARG A 63 10.27 -7.73 -15.92
N GLY A 64 9.87 -8.80 -15.24
CA GLY A 64 10.80 -9.67 -14.55
C GLY A 64 11.56 -8.96 -13.44
N LEU A 65 10.98 -7.91 -12.84
CA LEU A 65 11.61 -7.19 -11.75
C LEU A 65 11.28 -7.88 -10.43
N ASP A 66 12.29 -8.25 -9.65
CA ASP A 66 12.07 -8.56 -8.25
C ASP A 66 11.78 -7.28 -7.47
N THR A 67 12.66 -6.29 -7.56
CA THR A 67 12.48 -5.01 -6.85
C THR A 67 12.62 -3.84 -7.82
N LEU A 68 11.75 -2.84 -7.71
CA LEU A 68 11.92 -1.54 -8.37
C LEU A 68 12.07 -0.45 -7.32
N ARG A 69 13.20 0.27 -7.36
CA ARG A 69 13.51 1.35 -6.44
C ARG A 69 13.82 2.64 -7.19
N ILE A 70 13.04 3.68 -6.94
CA ILE A 70 13.37 5.07 -7.28
C ILE A 70 14.09 5.67 -6.06
N ALA A 71 15.38 5.92 -6.19
CA ALA A 71 16.19 6.47 -5.10
C ALA A 71 15.90 7.96 -4.88
N ALA A 72 16.30 8.49 -3.72
CA ALA A 72 16.27 9.92 -3.48
C ALA A 72 17.11 10.66 -4.54
N GLY A 73 16.54 11.69 -5.16
CA GLY A 73 17.15 12.40 -6.29
C GLY A 73 16.96 11.73 -7.66
N GLY A 74 16.53 10.47 -7.69
CA GLY A 74 16.14 9.77 -8.92
C GLY A 74 14.75 10.22 -9.41
N SER A 75 14.53 10.09 -10.72
CA SER A 75 13.26 10.39 -11.37
C SER A 75 12.84 9.26 -12.30
N ALA A 76 11.58 8.86 -12.22
CA ALA A 76 10.99 7.89 -13.13
C ALA A 76 9.68 8.43 -13.72
N ASP A 77 9.68 8.64 -15.03
CA ASP A 77 8.48 8.94 -15.81
C ASP A 77 8.00 7.68 -16.52
N PHE A 78 6.83 7.19 -16.13
CA PHE A 78 6.28 5.96 -16.68
C PHE A 78 5.41 6.18 -17.91
N GLY A 79 5.09 7.42 -18.29
CA GLY A 79 4.27 7.72 -19.46
C GLY A 79 2.97 6.90 -19.51
N SER A 80 2.83 6.08 -20.55
CA SER A 80 1.72 5.11 -20.72
C SER A 80 2.19 3.66 -20.60
N GLY A 81 3.41 3.44 -20.13
CA GLY A 81 4.07 2.14 -20.08
C GLY A 81 3.51 1.22 -19.01
N THR A 82 4.06 0.01 -18.96
CA THR A 82 3.70 -1.01 -17.97
C THR A 82 4.93 -1.49 -17.22
N ALA A 83 4.83 -1.62 -15.90
CA ALA A 83 5.86 -2.24 -15.06
C ALA A 83 5.29 -3.42 -14.30
N THR A 84 5.90 -4.60 -14.46
CA THR A 84 5.58 -5.81 -13.69
C THR A 84 6.70 -6.09 -12.69
N VAL A 85 6.35 -6.05 -11.40
CA VAL A 85 7.24 -6.29 -10.27
C VAL A 85 6.72 -7.49 -9.48
N THR A 86 7.60 -8.37 -9.02
CA THR A 86 7.22 -9.59 -8.29
C THR A 86 7.61 -9.54 -6.81
N GLY A 87 8.46 -8.60 -6.41
CA GLY A 87 8.86 -8.28 -5.05
C GLY A 87 8.52 -6.83 -4.71
N ASP A 88 9.50 -6.02 -4.32
CA ASP A 88 9.25 -4.74 -3.66
C ASP A 88 9.13 -3.55 -4.63
N TRP A 89 8.22 -2.64 -4.31
CA TRP A 89 8.15 -1.30 -4.90
C TRP A 89 8.62 -0.28 -3.87
N GLU A 90 9.56 0.59 -4.25
CA GLU A 90 10.01 1.68 -3.41
C GLU A 90 10.16 3.00 -4.18
N ASN A 91 9.51 4.05 -3.68
CA ASN A 91 9.66 5.40 -4.20
C ASN A 91 10.17 6.38 -3.14
N ARG A 92 11.48 6.67 -3.17
CA ARG A 92 12.12 7.73 -2.37
C ARG A 92 12.46 8.96 -3.20
N GLY A 93 12.13 8.97 -4.49
CA GLY A 93 12.40 10.06 -5.42
C GLY A 93 11.14 10.61 -6.07
N THR A 94 11.24 10.98 -7.34
CA THR A 94 10.12 11.50 -8.12
C THR A 94 9.54 10.42 -9.02
N PHE A 95 8.24 10.17 -8.90
CA PHE A 95 7.50 9.24 -9.74
C PHE A 95 6.39 9.98 -10.49
N ALA A 96 6.46 10.01 -11.81
CA ALA A 96 5.42 10.52 -12.69
C ALA A 96 4.73 9.35 -13.39
N ALA A 97 3.50 9.02 -12.96
CA ALA A 97 2.81 7.84 -13.48
C ALA A 97 2.21 8.03 -14.88
N GLY A 98 1.91 9.25 -15.31
CA GLY A 98 1.17 9.47 -16.57
C GLY A 98 -0.16 8.69 -16.59
N SER A 99 -0.34 7.83 -17.60
CA SER A 99 -1.43 6.85 -17.73
C SER A 99 -0.98 5.40 -17.54
N SER A 100 0.22 5.19 -16.98
CA SER A 100 0.88 3.89 -16.85
C SER A 100 0.17 2.89 -15.96
N ARG A 101 0.64 1.64 -16.04
CA ARG A 101 0.19 0.51 -15.24
C ARG A 101 1.34 -0.09 -14.44
N VAL A 102 1.20 -0.12 -13.12
CA VAL A 102 2.12 -0.82 -12.21
C VAL A 102 1.43 -2.07 -11.69
N GLU A 103 2.05 -3.22 -11.91
CA GLU A 103 1.54 -4.52 -11.52
C GLU A 103 2.49 -5.19 -10.54
N LEU A 104 2.01 -5.48 -9.35
CA LEU A 104 2.67 -6.38 -8.42
C LEU A 104 2.02 -7.77 -8.56
N ARG A 105 2.84 -8.74 -8.95
CA ARG A 105 2.44 -10.11 -9.29
C ARG A 105 3.14 -11.12 -8.38
N ASP A 106 2.73 -12.38 -8.50
CA ASP A 106 3.43 -13.47 -7.83
C ASP A 106 4.88 -13.59 -8.30
N GLY A 107 5.75 -13.92 -7.36
CA GLY A 107 7.17 -14.24 -7.56
C GLY A 107 7.59 -15.32 -6.58
N ALA A 108 8.91 -15.46 -6.39
CA ALA A 108 9.44 -16.40 -5.39
C ALA A 108 9.10 -15.97 -3.95
N ALA A 109 9.02 -14.66 -3.68
CA ALA A 109 8.64 -14.13 -2.39
C ALA A 109 7.13 -14.15 -2.19
N VAL A 110 6.68 -14.62 -1.03
CA VAL A 110 5.26 -14.62 -0.61
C VAL A 110 4.80 -13.27 -0.06
N GLN A 111 5.71 -12.29 0.00
CA GLN A 111 5.44 -10.94 0.47
C GLN A 111 6.10 -9.91 -0.45
N SER A 112 5.60 -8.69 -0.42
CA SER A 112 6.13 -7.52 -1.12
C SER A 112 5.93 -6.29 -0.26
N ALA A 113 6.89 -5.36 -0.25
CA ALA A 113 6.75 -4.05 0.34
C ALA A 113 6.36 -3.00 -0.71
N ILE A 114 5.53 -2.04 -0.31
CA ILE A 114 5.19 -0.83 -1.08
C ILE A 114 5.61 0.37 -0.22
N LEU A 115 6.82 0.85 -0.49
CA LEU A 115 7.53 1.83 0.30
C LEU A 115 7.57 3.20 -0.37
N GLY A 116 7.55 4.26 0.44
CA GLY A 116 7.44 5.64 -0.02
C GLY A 116 6.06 5.98 -0.56
N ALA A 117 5.75 7.26 -0.67
CA ALA A 117 4.48 7.70 -1.24
C ALA A 117 4.56 7.66 -2.78
N SER A 118 3.57 7.04 -3.42
CA SER A 118 3.44 7.03 -4.88
C SER A 118 2.03 7.42 -5.31
N GLN A 119 1.93 8.04 -6.49
CA GLN A 119 0.67 8.28 -7.18
C GLN A 119 0.67 7.47 -8.47
N PHE A 120 -0.09 6.38 -8.47
CA PHE A 120 -0.28 5.51 -9.62
C PHE A 120 -1.45 5.97 -10.47
N ALA A 121 -1.38 5.74 -11.78
CA ALA A 121 -2.57 5.79 -12.62
C ALA A 121 -3.38 4.49 -12.46
N THR A 122 -2.76 3.36 -12.78
CA THR A 122 -3.28 2.02 -12.46
C THR A 122 -2.35 1.28 -11.53
N LEU A 123 -2.88 0.76 -10.42
CA LEU A 123 -2.19 -0.16 -9.51
C LEU A 123 -2.91 -1.51 -9.51
N SER A 124 -2.17 -2.57 -9.83
CA SER A 124 -2.69 -3.95 -9.88
C SER A 124 -1.92 -4.83 -8.91
N LEU A 125 -2.60 -5.31 -7.86
CA LEU A 125 -2.10 -6.29 -6.90
C LEU A 125 -2.85 -7.60 -7.16
N VAL A 126 -2.21 -8.57 -7.79
CA VAL A 126 -2.88 -9.82 -8.16
C VAL A 126 -2.00 -11.00 -7.82
N SER A 127 -2.57 -11.96 -7.11
CA SER A 127 -1.86 -13.13 -6.60
C SER A 127 -2.77 -14.34 -6.59
N ALA A 128 -2.27 -15.47 -7.10
CA ALA A 128 -2.89 -16.78 -6.90
C ALA A 128 -2.52 -17.36 -5.53
N GLY A 129 -1.32 -17.05 -5.03
CA GLY A 129 -0.78 -17.55 -3.76
C GLY A 129 -1.22 -16.80 -2.51
N GLY A 130 -2.00 -15.72 -2.64
CA GLY A 130 -2.40 -14.88 -1.50
C GLY A 130 -1.25 -14.05 -0.93
N LYS A 131 -0.39 -13.52 -1.81
CA LYS A 131 0.77 -12.68 -1.45
C LYS A 131 0.38 -11.58 -0.46
N ARG A 132 1.27 -11.31 0.49
CA ARG A 132 1.13 -10.21 1.45
C ARG A 132 1.80 -8.94 0.94
N TYR A 133 1.10 -7.81 1.02
CA TYR A 133 1.63 -6.49 0.65
C TYR A 133 1.73 -5.60 1.89
N HIS A 134 2.97 -5.26 2.25
CA HIS A 134 3.29 -4.37 3.36
C HIS A 134 3.39 -2.92 2.87
N PHE A 135 2.46 -2.08 3.28
CA PHE A 135 2.50 -0.64 3.04
C PHE A 135 3.36 0.04 4.10
N GLU A 136 4.15 1.04 3.71
CA GLU A 136 4.90 1.86 4.68
C GLU A 136 3.93 2.64 5.57
N SER A 137 4.05 2.44 6.89
CA SER A 137 3.16 3.06 7.88
C SER A 137 3.22 4.58 7.80
N GLY A 138 2.06 5.22 7.91
CA GLY A 138 1.93 6.68 7.85
C GLY A 138 1.99 7.28 6.45
N LEU A 139 2.24 6.48 5.40
CA LEU A 139 2.27 6.97 4.02
C LEU A 139 1.00 6.63 3.24
N THR A 140 0.79 7.39 2.17
CA THR A 140 -0.36 7.24 1.27
C THR A 140 0.10 6.77 -0.11
N GLN A 141 -0.55 5.74 -0.63
CA GLN A 141 -0.54 5.39 -2.04
C GLN A 141 -1.79 5.95 -2.69
N ARG A 142 -1.65 6.78 -3.73
CA ARG A 142 -2.78 7.30 -4.50
C ARG A 142 -2.95 6.52 -5.80
N VAL A 143 -4.19 6.28 -6.19
CA VAL A 143 -4.55 5.66 -7.46
C VAL A 143 -5.57 6.53 -8.16
N SER A 144 -5.25 7.04 -9.35
CA SER A 144 -6.11 8.01 -10.04
C SER A 144 -7.15 7.38 -10.98
N ALA A 145 -6.87 6.20 -11.55
CA ALA A 145 -7.73 5.59 -12.57
C ALA A 145 -8.27 4.22 -12.17
N LEU A 146 -7.41 3.22 -11.93
CA LEU A 146 -7.86 1.85 -11.64
C LEU A 146 -7.06 1.23 -10.49
N LEU A 147 -7.77 0.81 -9.45
CA LEU A 147 -7.24 -0.05 -8.40
C LEU A 147 -7.75 -1.47 -8.60
N GLN A 148 -6.84 -2.41 -8.80
CA GLN A 148 -7.15 -3.83 -8.87
C GLN A 148 -6.46 -4.57 -7.72
N VAL A 149 -7.23 -5.28 -6.89
CA VAL A 149 -6.71 -6.12 -5.80
C VAL A 149 -7.43 -7.46 -5.84
N LEU A 150 -6.77 -8.49 -6.40
CA LEU A 150 -7.39 -9.79 -6.66
C LEU A 150 -6.57 -10.96 -6.12
N GLY A 151 -7.11 -11.63 -5.09
CA GLY A 151 -6.70 -12.99 -4.76
C GLY A 151 -7.37 -13.99 -5.72
N ASN A 152 -6.64 -14.54 -6.68
CA ASN A 152 -7.18 -15.53 -7.63
C ASN A 152 -7.18 -16.97 -7.08
N GLY A 153 -6.77 -17.16 -5.83
CA GLY A 153 -6.80 -18.42 -5.10
C GLY A 153 -6.97 -18.15 -3.61
N LEU A 154 -5.85 -17.95 -2.92
CA LEU A 154 -5.88 -17.49 -1.53
C LEU A 154 -6.10 -15.97 -1.45
N PRO A 155 -6.72 -15.46 -0.37
CA PRO A 155 -6.89 -14.02 -0.20
C PRO A 155 -5.55 -13.31 -0.10
N ILE A 156 -5.38 -12.23 -0.88
CA ILE A 156 -4.26 -11.29 -0.69
C ILE A 156 -4.37 -10.69 0.71
N GLN A 157 -3.25 -10.46 1.39
CA GLN A 157 -3.23 -9.74 2.67
C GLN A 157 -2.58 -8.37 2.48
N LEU A 158 -3.28 -7.29 2.84
CA LEU A 158 -2.73 -5.94 2.91
C LEU A 158 -2.50 -5.60 4.39
N ASP A 159 -1.29 -5.24 4.74
CA ASP A 159 -0.95 -4.77 6.08
C ASP A 159 0.16 -3.73 6.03
N VAL A 160 0.69 -3.36 7.19
CA VAL A 160 1.65 -2.26 7.33
C VAL A 160 2.98 -2.74 7.89
N THR A 161 4.02 -1.98 7.60
CA THR A 161 5.38 -2.21 8.12
C THR A 161 5.47 -2.04 9.65
N THR A 162 4.65 -1.18 10.26
CA THR A 162 4.57 -0.97 11.72
C THR A 162 3.13 -1.11 12.20
N ALA A 163 2.80 -2.25 12.81
CA ALA A 163 1.45 -2.55 13.27
C ALA A 163 0.88 -1.45 14.21
N GLY A 164 -0.40 -1.12 14.03
CA GLY A 164 -1.07 -0.04 14.76
C GLY A 164 -0.78 1.37 14.23
N SER A 165 0.13 1.53 13.27
CA SER A 165 0.36 2.78 12.55
C SER A 165 -0.14 2.64 11.11
N ALA A 166 -1.32 3.22 10.86
CA ALA A 166 -2.02 3.00 9.61
C ALA A 166 -1.29 3.59 8.40
N ALA A 167 -1.37 2.89 7.27
CA ALA A 167 -1.08 3.42 5.94
C ALA A 167 -2.39 3.74 5.22
N PHE A 168 -2.32 4.44 4.09
CA PHE A 168 -3.52 4.86 3.35
C PHE A 168 -3.46 4.42 1.89
N LEU A 169 -4.56 3.87 1.39
CA LEU A 169 -4.78 3.60 -0.02
C LEU A 169 -5.90 4.51 -0.53
N ASP A 170 -5.53 5.53 -1.30
CA ASP A 170 -6.41 6.60 -1.76
C ASP A 170 -6.82 6.38 -3.21
N LEU A 171 -8.06 5.94 -3.44
CA LEU A 171 -8.63 5.86 -4.79
C LEU A 171 -9.38 7.15 -5.10
N ALA A 172 -8.94 7.85 -6.15
CA ALA A 172 -9.55 9.11 -6.58
C ALA A 172 -11.05 8.95 -6.86
N PRO A 173 -11.90 9.98 -6.67
CA PRO A 173 -13.36 9.86 -6.79
C PRO A 173 -13.89 9.33 -8.13
N ALA A 174 -13.17 9.54 -9.23
CA ALA A 174 -13.53 9.03 -10.56
C ALA A 174 -12.86 7.67 -10.89
N GLY A 175 -12.01 7.17 -10.00
CA GLY A 175 -11.32 5.89 -10.17
C GLY A 175 -12.28 4.70 -10.10
N THR A 176 -11.88 3.60 -10.71
CA THR A 176 -12.62 2.32 -10.65
C THR A 176 -11.87 1.34 -9.75
N GLN A 177 -12.62 0.48 -9.06
CA GLN A 177 -12.06 -0.56 -8.21
C GLN A 177 -12.52 -1.94 -8.68
N VAL A 178 -11.58 -2.89 -8.77
CA VAL A 178 -11.83 -4.30 -9.03
C VAL A 178 -11.15 -5.09 -7.93
N ILE A 179 -11.91 -5.34 -6.85
CA ILE A 179 -11.38 -5.91 -5.61
C ILE A 179 -12.13 -7.18 -5.28
N ALA A 180 -11.41 -8.26 -4.97
CA ALA A 180 -11.97 -9.53 -4.53
C ALA A 180 -10.92 -10.35 -3.77
N ASN A 181 -11.38 -11.16 -2.81
CA ASN A 181 -10.55 -12.12 -2.05
C ASN A 181 -9.34 -11.42 -1.41
N VAL A 182 -9.61 -10.52 -0.46
CA VAL A 182 -8.61 -9.69 0.20
C VAL A 182 -8.88 -9.59 1.70
N GLY A 183 -7.80 -9.71 2.48
CA GLY A 183 -7.73 -9.38 3.90
C GLY A 183 -6.96 -8.09 4.11
N VAL A 184 -7.39 -7.22 5.02
CA VAL A 184 -6.78 -5.90 5.27
C VAL A 184 -6.60 -5.67 6.78
N SER A 185 -5.41 -5.22 7.19
CA SER A 185 -5.14 -4.71 8.55
C SER A 185 -4.37 -3.40 8.48
N ASP A 186 -4.78 -2.38 9.23
CA ASP A 186 -4.06 -1.10 9.35
C ASP A 186 -3.82 -0.35 8.00
N VAL A 187 -4.41 -0.78 6.88
CA VAL A 187 -4.41 -0.01 5.63
C VAL A 187 -5.79 0.58 5.46
N HIS A 188 -5.90 1.89 5.65
CA HIS A 188 -7.18 2.60 5.55
C HIS A 188 -7.44 3.03 4.11
N ALA A 189 -8.68 2.91 3.66
CA ALA A 189 -9.09 3.53 2.43
C ALA A 189 -9.19 5.04 2.64
N ALA A 190 -8.60 5.80 1.73
CA ALA A 190 -8.81 7.23 1.57
C ALA A 190 -9.50 7.47 0.22
N GLY A 191 -10.20 8.59 0.07
CA GLY A 191 -10.99 8.85 -1.13
C GLY A 191 -12.28 8.01 -1.15
N GLN A 192 -12.36 7.04 -2.06
CA GLN A 192 -13.54 6.15 -2.17
C GLN A 192 -13.58 5.07 -1.06
N HIS A 193 -14.79 4.64 -0.70
CA HIS A 193 -15.00 3.40 0.08
C HIS A 193 -14.59 2.20 -0.78
N LEU A 194 -13.66 1.38 -0.28
CA LEU A 194 -13.15 0.22 -1.00
C LEU A 194 -13.90 -1.07 -0.65
N ALA A 195 -14.21 -1.85 -1.68
CA ALA A 195 -14.90 -3.14 -1.62
C ALA A 195 -16.19 -3.16 -0.75
N PRO A 196 -17.13 -2.21 -0.94
CA PRO A 196 -18.26 -2.01 -0.02
C PRO A 196 -19.22 -3.20 0.05
N THR A 197 -19.23 -4.09 -0.94
CA THR A 197 -20.08 -5.28 -0.97
C THR A 197 -19.39 -6.54 -0.45
N LEU A 198 -18.11 -6.44 -0.07
CA LEU A 198 -17.30 -7.57 0.38
C LEU A 198 -17.06 -7.54 1.89
N THR A 199 -16.49 -8.62 2.39
CA THR A 199 -16.04 -8.78 3.77
C THR A 199 -14.52 -8.92 3.83
N ASN A 200 -13.95 -8.56 4.97
CA ASN A 200 -12.51 -8.67 5.20
C ASN A 200 -12.11 -10.16 5.36
N GLN A 201 -11.42 -10.73 4.36
CA GLN A 201 -11.03 -12.14 4.32
C GLN A 201 -9.66 -12.35 4.97
N GLY A 202 -9.56 -11.93 6.22
CA GLY A 202 -8.33 -11.92 7.00
C GLY A 202 -8.23 -10.68 7.87
N GLY A 203 -7.00 -10.35 8.23
CA GLY A 203 -6.65 -9.16 8.99
C GLY A 203 -7.18 -9.06 10.43
N ARG A 204 -7.01 -7.88 11.04
CA ARG A 204 -7.30 -7.62 12.47
C ARG A 204 -8.56 -6.78 12.73
N GLY A 205 -9.37 -6.52 11.71
CA GLY A 205 -10.62 -5.75 11.84
C GLY A 205 -10.45 -4.22 11.92
N ASN A 206 -9.27 -3.71 11.56
CA ASN A 206 -8.87 -2.29 11.60
C ASN A 206 -8.62 -1.75 10.18
N ALA A 207 -9.59 -1.94 9.28
CA ALA A 207 -9.53 -1.51 7.88
C ALA A 207 -10.56 -0.40 7.62
N ALA A 208 -10.33 0.79 8.17
CA ALA A 208 -11.27 1.91 8.03
C ALA A 208 -11.49 2.28 6.55
N GLY A 209 -12.74 2.54 6.17
CA GLY A 209 -13.12 2.85 4.78
C GLY A 209 -13.07 1.65 3.82
N TRP A 210 -12.87 0.44 4.33
CA TRP A 210 -13.02 -0.82 3.59
C TRP A 210 -14.25 -1.57 4.04
N PHE A 211 -14.84 -2.34 3.12
CA PHE A 211 -15.86 -3.35 3.38
C PHE A 211 -17.16 -2.83 4.00
N GLY A 212 -18.22 -3.62 3.85
CA GLY A 212 -19.54 -3.23 4.34
C GLY A 212 -20.14 -2.05 3.57
N GLY A 213 -21.47 -1.95 3.59
CA GLY A 213 -22.15 -0.84 2.94
C GLY A 213 -21.64 0.49 3.47
N VAL A 214 -21.53 1.49 2.60
CA VAL A 214 -21.37 2.89 3.00
C VAL A 214 -22.49 3.14 4.01
N VAL A 215 -22.19 3.34 5.29
CA VAL A 215 -23.17 4.00 6.16
C VAL A 215 -23.31 5.37 5.50
N PRO A 216 -24.47 5.71 4.90
CA PRO A 216 -24.62 7.02 4.32
C PRO A 216 -24.20 8.01 5.39
N ALA A 217 -23.39 9.01 5.04
CA ALA A 217 -23.06 10.07 5.97
C ALA A 217 -24.39 10.50 6.60
N VAL A 218 -24.59 10.17 7.87
CA VAL A 218 -25.78 10.60 8.59
C VAL A 218 -25.65 12.11 8.55
N GLN A 219 -26.49 12.76 7.74
CA GLN A 219 -26.59 14.21 7.74
C GLN A 219 -26.62 14.61 9.21
N PRO A 220 -25.72 15.49 9.69
CA PRO A 220 -25.66 15.82 11.11
C PRO A 220 -27.07 16.22 11.53
N VAL A 221 -27.74 15.33 12.27
CA VAL A 221 -29.06 15.64 12.82
C VAL A 221 -28.78 16.82 13.72
N PRO A 222 -29.38 18.00 13.47
CA PRO A 222 -29.18 19.14 14.33
C PRO A 222 -29.49 18.68 15.76
N VAL A 223 -28.47 18.67 16.63
CA VAL A 223 -28.72 18.49 18.05
C VAL A 223 -29.64 19.64 18.41
N PRO A 224 -30.83 19.39 19.01
CA PRO A 224 -31.72 20.46 19.40
C PRO A 224 -30.95 21.41 20.32
N ALA A 225 -30.49 22.53 19.78
CA ALA A 225 -29.96 23.61 20.59
C ALA A 225 -31.14 24.17 21.38
N LEU A 226 -30.92 24.49 22.65
CA LEU A 226 -31.90 25.24 23.42
C LEU A 226 -32.31 26.46 22.60
N SER A 227 -33.61 26.66 22.40
CA SER A 227 -34.12 27.86 21.75
C SER A 227 -33.55 29.09 22.47
N TRP A 228 -33.39 30.19 21.74
CA TRP A 228 -32.88 31.44 22.33
C TRP A 228 -33.63 31.84 23.60
N SER A 229 -34.94 31.59 23.63
CA SER A 229 -35.79 31.78 24.81
C SER A 229 -35.42 30.88 26.00
N ALA A 230 -35.16 29.60 25.78
CA ALA A 230 -34.74 28.68 26.82
C ALA A 230 -33.33 29.01 27.34
N LEU A 231 -32.45 29.50 26.46
CA LEU A 231 -31.11 29.96 26.80
C LEU A 231 -31.16 31.23 27.67
N LEU A 232 -32.01 32.19 27.33
CA LEU A 232 -32.26 33.39 28.14
C LEU A 232 -32.86 33.06 29.51
N ALA A 233 -33.79 32.10 29.57
CA ALA A 233 -34.37 31.63 30.83
C ALA A 233 -33.31 30.99 31.74
N LEU A 234 -32.42 30.17 31.17
CA LEU A 234 -31.31 29.56 31.89
C LEU A 234 -30.33 30.61 32.44
N VAL A 235 -29.94 31.59 31.62
CA VAL A 235 -29.07 32.70 32.04
C VAL A 235 -29.72 33.50 33.17
N SER A 236 -31.02 33.77 33.06
CA SER A 236 -31.78 34.49 34.09
C SER A 236 -31.84 33.70 35.41
N ALA A 237 -32.01 32.38 35.33
CA ALA A 237 -31.99 31.50 36.51
C ALA A 237 -30.61 31.51 37.20
N PHE A 238 -29.50 31.47 36.44
CA PHE A 238 -28.16 31.58 37.01
C PHE A 238 -27.91 32.94 37.68
N LEU A 239 -28.33 34.04 37.06
CA LEU A 239 -28.22 35.39 37.63
C LEU A 239 -29.05 35.54 38.91
N PHE A 240 -30.24 34.93 38.95
CA PHE A 240 -31.09 34.94 40.13
C PHE A 240 -30.49 34.13 41.29
N VAL A 241 -29.88 32.98 41.01
CA VAL A 241 -29.18 32.19 42.04
C VAL A 241 -27.92 32.91 42.53
N ALA A 242 -27.19 33.59 41.65
CA ALA A 242 -25.99 34.35 42.00
C ALA A 242 -26.32 35.55 42.91
N THR A 243 -27.38 36.30 42.60
CA THR A 243 -27.82 37.46 43.41
C THR A 243 -28.40 37.03 44.77
N ARG A 244 -29.02 35.86 44.87
CA ARG A 244 -29.45 35.30 46.16
C ARG A 244 -28.30 34.84 47.06
N ARG A 245 -27.15 34.46 46.48
CA ARG A 245 -25.95 34.06 47.25
C ARG A 245 -25.19 35.26 47.80
N THR A 246 -25.21 36.41 47.11
CA THR A 246 -24.56 37.64 47.58
C THR A 246 -25.39 38.43 48.59
N ALA A 247 -26.71 38.20 48.66
CA ALA A 247 -27.62 38.90 49.57
C ALA A 247 -27.77 38.25 50.97
N ARG A 248 -26.81 37.46 51.45
CA ARG A 248 -26.78 37.03 52.86
C ARG A 248 -26.23 38.19 53.71
N PRO A 249 -27.03 38.88 54.54
CA PRO A 249 -26.50 39.93 55.41
C PRO A 249 -25.69 39.31 56.55
N LEU A 250 -24.52 39.88 56.81
CA LEU A 250 -23.75 39.67 58.05
C LEU A 250 -24.58 40.17 59.23
N ALA A 251 -25.37 39.29 59.84
CA ALA A 251 -25.97 39.57 61.13
C ALA A 251 -24.86 39.55 62.19
N ALA A 252 -24.38 40.74 62.54
CA ALA A 252 -23.50 40.97 63.67
C ALA A 252 -24.19 40.53 64.96
N ARG A 253 -23.56 39.59 65.67
CA ARG A 253 -23.87 39.22 67.05
C ARG A 253 -23.62 40.44 67.96
N GLY A 254 -24.67 40.94 68.60
CA GLY A 254 -24.59 41.98 69.61
C GLY A 254 -25.51 41.67 70.77
N LYS A 255 -24.98 40.92 71.74
CA LYS A 255 -25.17 40.95 73.21
C LYS A 255 -24.80 39.58 73.79
#